data_AF-A0A519ZPI8-F1
#
_entry.id   AF-A0A519ZPI8-F1
#
_cell.length_a   1.000
_cell.length_b   1.000
_cell.length_c   1.000
_cell.angle_alpha   90.00
_cell.angle_beta   90.00
_cell.angle_gamma   90.00
#
_symmetry.space_group_name_H-M   'P 1'
#
loop_
_entity.id
_entity.type
_entity.pdbx_description
1 polymer ?
#
loop_
_entity_poly.entity_id
_entity_poly.type
_entity_poly.pdbx_seq_one_letter_code
_entity_poly.pdbx_strand_id
1 'polypeptide(L)' 'KSISKSSPLVPGKFYDLKFNLQPDDQIIPAGKQIGLMIFSSDKEFTLWPKAGTEVTIDLNGTTLTLPVVGGMTAFEKAMK' A
#
# COMPACT_ATOMS: atom_id res chain seq x y z
N LYS A 1 -5.23 -5.17 16.45
CA LYS A 1 -4.31 -4.13 16.96
C LYS A 1 -5.14 -2.91 17.35
N SER A 2 -4.79 -2.21 18.43
CA SER A 2 -5.50 -0.98 18.86
C SER A 2 -5.04 0.21 18.01
N ILE A 3 -5.95 1.15 17.71
CA ILE A 3 -5.64 2.41 17.04
C ILE A 3 -5.30 3.55 18.03
N SER A 4 -5.50 3.32 19.33
CA SER A 4 -5.36 4.34 20.39
C SER A 4 -4.24 4.03 21.39
N LYS A 5 -3.61 2.85 21.28
CA LYS A 5 -2.48 2.45 22.12
C LYS A 5 -1.27 2.18 21.25
N SER A 6 -0.13 2.75 21.63
CA SER A 6 1.14 2.61 20.90
C SER A 6 2.24 2.02 21.79
N SER A 7 3.24 1.46 21.12
CA SER A 7 4.50 1.00 21.72
C SER A 7 5.62 1.21 20.70
N PRO A 8 6.88 1.42 21.13
CA PRO A 8 8.00 1.52 20.20
C PRO A 8 8.18 0.27 19.33
N LEU A 9 8.66 0.47 18.09
CA LEU A 9 9.09 -0.62 17.21
C LEU A 9 10.55 -0.99 17.51
N VAL A 10 10.90 -2.26 17.28
CA VAL A 10 12.27 -2.77 17.45
C VAL A 10 12.97 -2.75 16.08
N PRO A 11 14.13 -2.09 15.93
CA PRO A 11 14.89 -2.12 14.68
C PRO A 11 15.22 -3.54 14.22
N GLY A 12 15.13 -3.80 12.92
CA GLY A 12 15.40 -5.10 12.30
C GLY A 12 14.31 -6.16 12.47
N LYS A 13 13.25 -5.88 13.25
CA LYS A 13 12.10 -6.77 13.38
C LYS A 13 11.03 -6.43 12.33
N PHE A 14 10.56 -7.43 11.58
CA PHE A 14 9.42 -7.27 10.69
C PHE A 14 8.10 -7.21 11.46
N TYR A 15 7.17 -6.41 10.94
CA TYR A 15 5.83 -6.23 11.51
C TYR A 15 4.78 -6.21 10.40
N ASP A 16 3.72 -7.00 10.55
CA ASP A 16 2.61 -6.98 9.59
C ASP A 16 1.69 -5.77 9.82
N LEU A 17 1.42 -5.05 8.74
CA LEU A 17 0.49 -3.93 8.71
C LEU A 17 -0.67 -4.27 7.78
N LYS A 18 -1.90 -3.96 8.21
CA LYS A 18 -3.11 -4.09 7.41
C LYS A 18 -3.98 -2.87 7.65
N PHE A 19 -4.30 -2.16 6.59
CA PHE A 19 -5.15 -0.99 6.60
C PHE A 19 -5.87 -0.85 5.26
N ASN A 20 -6.96 -0.10 5.25
CA ASN A 20 -7.68 0.23 4.02
C ASN A 20 -7.12 1.52 3.43
N LEU A 21 -7.02 1.58 2.10
CA LEU A 21 -6.74 2.82 1.39
C LEU A 21 -8.02 3.66 1.26
N GLN A 22 -7.87 4.93 0.89
CA GLN A 22 -9.02 5.77 0.56
C GLN A 22 -9.76 5.16 -0.64
N PRO A 23 -11.11 5.09 -0.62
CA PRO A 23 -11.87 4.54 -1.73
C PRO A 23 -11.77 5.46 -2.94
N ASP A 24 -11.67 4.86 -4.12
CA ASP A 24 -11.66 5.56 -5.40
C ASP A 24 -12.28 4.67 -6.48
N ASP A 25 -12.85 5.28 -7.52
CA ASP A 25 -13.40 4.60 -8.69
C ASP A 25 -12.68 5.08 -9.95
N GLN A 26 -11.92 4.16 -10.57
CA GLN A 26 -11.00 4.49 -11.65
C GLN A 26 -11.11 3.45 -12.78
N ILE A 27 -11.15 3.96 -14.01
CA ILE A 27 -10.97 3.15 -15.22
C ILE A 27 -9.50 3.21 -15.61
N ILE A 28 -8.85 2.06 -15.75
CA ILE A 28 -7.48 1.97 -16.28
C ILE A 28 -7.56 1.75 -17.79
N PRO A 29 -7.17 2.74 -18.62
CA PRO A 29 -7.21 2.58 -20.07
C PRO A 29 -6.22 1.53 -20.58
N ALA A 30 -6.49 0.98 -21.76
CA ALA A 30 -5.55 0.07 -22.43
C ALA A 30 -4.16 0.70 -22.60
N GLY A 31 -3.11 -0.09 -22.34
CA GLY A 31 -1.72 0.37 -22.37
C GLY A 31 -1.28 1.19 -21.15
N LYS A 32 -2.13 1.35 -20.12
CA LYS A 32 -1.76 1.95 -18.83
C LYS A 32 -1.55 0.88 -17.76
N GLN A 33 -0.89 1.27 -16.68
CA GLN A 33 -0.52 0.38 -15.58
C GLN A 33 -0.83 1.04 -14.24
N ILE A 34 -1.09 0.21 -13.23
CA ILE A 34 -1.21 0.64 -11.84
C ILE A 34 0.19 0.53 -11.20
N GLY A 35 0.65 1.62 -10.58
CA GLY A 35 1.88 1.64 -9.79
C GLY A 35 1.57 1.69 -8.30
N LEU A 36 2.14 0.77 -7.52
CA LEU A 36 2.14 0.84 -6.06
C LEU A 36 3.42 1.54 -5.59
N MET A 37 3.27 2.65 -4.88
CA MET A 37 4.39 3.37 -4.28
C MET A 37 4.33 3.24 -2.75
N ILE A 38 5.44 2.80 -2.15
CA ILE A 38 5.62 2.72 -0.70
C ILE A 38 6.77 3.64 -0.32
N PHE A 39 6.51 4.62 0.54
CA PHE A 39 7.49 5.59 1.01
C PHE A 39 7.13 6.08 2.42
N SER A 40 8.07 6.73 3.11
CA SER A 40 7.92 7.08 4.53
C SER A 40 7.24 8.43 4.77
N SER A 41 7.87 9.53 4.39
CA SER A 41 7.37 10.88 4.68
C SER A 41 6.82 11.52 3.41
N ASP A 42 5.56 11.94 3.49
CA ASP A 42 4.91 12.83 2.55
C ASP A 42 5.12 14.29 2.97
N LYS A 43 5.61 15.09 2.02
CA LYS A 43 5.96 16.51 2.21
C LYS A 43 4.75 17.37 2.60
N GLU A 44 3.58 17.03 2.07
CA GLU A 44 2.35 17.81 2.23
C GLU A 44 1.50 17.32 3.40
N PHE A 45 1.63 16.04 3.79
CA PHE A 45 0.68 15.40 4.71
C PHE A 45 1.29 14.76 5.97
N THR A 46 2.61 14.66 6.10
CA THR A 46 3.24 14.02 7.28
C THR A 46 4.32 14.89 7.94
N LEU A 47 4.80 14.46 9.12
CA LEU A 47 5.92 15.09 9.81
C LEU A 47 7.25 14.86 9.06
N TRP A 48 8.19 15.78 9.26
CA TRP A 48 9.50 15.76 8.62
C TRP A 48 10.60 15.48 9.66
N PRO A 49 10.80 14.21 10.03
CA PRO A 49 11.88 13.86 10.94
C PRO A 49 13.24 14.05 10.28
N LYS A 50 14.30 14.05 11.09
CA LYS A 50 15.68 14.03 10.59
C LYS A 50 15.89 12.79 9.72
N ALA A 51 16.55 12.95 8.58
CA ALA A 51 16.92 11.84 7.70
C ALA A 51 17.85 10.82 8.42
N GLY A 52 17.78 9.55 7.98
CA GLY A 52 18.65 8.47 8.46
C GLY A 52 17.94 7.16 8.79
N THR A 53 16.61 7.16 8.88
CA THR A 53 15.83 5.92 9.06
C THR A 53 15.73 5.16 7.75
N GLU A 54 16.10 3.88 7.77
CA GLU A 54 15.89 2.95 6.66
C GLU A 54 14.60 2.16 6.87
N VAL A 55 13.85 1.95 5.78
CA VAL A 55 12.64 1.11 5.77
C VAL A 55 12.86 -0.04 4.81
N THR A 56 12.79 -1.26 5.31
CA THR A 56 12.90 -2.49 4.52
C THR A 56 11.51 -3.11 4.37
N ILE A 57 11.15 -3.48 3.14
CA ILE A 57 9.87 -4.12 2.83
C ILE A 57 10.13 -5.55 2.32
N ASP A 58 9.44 -6.52 2.89
CA ASP A 58 9.36 -7.87 2.33
C ASP A 58 8.31 -7.90 1.21
N LEU A 59 8.77 -7.92 -0.05
CA LEU A 59 7.88 -7.91 -1.20
C LEU A 59 7.09 -9.22 -1.37
N ASN A 60 7.64 -10.36 -0.94
CA ASN A 60 6.93 -11.64 -1.04
C ASN A 60 5.77 -11.71 -0.05
N GLY A 61 5.92 -11.06 1.11
CA GLY A 61 4.88 -10.91 2.13
C GLY A 61 3.92 -9.73 1.91
N THR A 62 4.11 -8.92 0.86
CA THR A 62 3.30 -7.71 0.62
C THR A 62 2.25 -7.94 -0.46
N THR A 63 1.00 -7.56 -0.18
CA THR A 63 -0.11 -7.72 -1.12
C THR A 63 -0.96 -6.46 -1.22
N LEU A 64 -1.42 -6.13 -2.43
CA LEU A 64 -2.44 -5.11 -2.69
C LEU A 64 -3.71 -5.81 -3.20
N THR A 65 -4.84 -5.57 -2.51
CA THR A 65 -6.15 -6.08 -2.94
C THR A 65 -6.96 -4.96 -3.56
N LEU A 66 -7.34 -5.11 -4.83
CA LEU A 66 -8.16 -4.14 -5.56
C LEU A 66 -9.53 -4.75 -5.88
N PRO A 67 -10.65 -4.09 -5.53
CA PRO A 67 -11.97 -4.50 -6.00
C PRO A 67 -12.10 -4.20 -7.50
N VAL A 68 -12.60 -5.16 -8.27
CA VAL A 68 -12.85 -5.01 -9.71
C VAL A 68 -14.36 -5.08 -9.96
N VAL A 69 -14.90 -4.10 -10.67
CA VAL A 69 -16.32 -4.10 -11.08
C VAL A 69 -16.58 -5.32 -11.98
N GLY A 70 -17.56 -6.15 -11.59
CA GLY A 70 -17.85 -7.43 -12.28
C GLY A 70 -16.94 -8.60 -11.88
N GLY A 71 -15.98 -8.39 -10.97
CA GLY A 71 -15.14 -9.43 -10.39
C GLY A 71 -14.08 -10.01 -11.33
N MET A 72 -13.55 -11.18 -10.96
CA MET A 72 -12.42 -11.82 -11.65
C MET A 72 -12.73 -12.16 -13.12
N THR A 73 -13.96 -12.59 -13.42
CA THR A 73 -14.37 -12.88 -14.80
C THR A 73 -14.26 -11.65 -15.72
N ALA A 74 -14.60 -10.46 -15.21
CA ALA A 74 -14.45 -9.22 -15.97
C ALA A 74 -12.98 -8.85 -16.17
N PHE A 75 -12.15 -9.04 -15.12
CA PHE A 75 -10.70 -8.83 -15.21
C PHE A 75 -10.05 -9.75 -16.26
N GLU A 76 -10.31 -11.06 -16.21
CA GLU A 76 -9.77 -12.02 -17.18
C GLU A 76 -10.18 -11.70 -18.61
N LYS A 77 -11.40 -11.19 -18.83
CA LYS A 77 -11.85 -10.76 -20.16
C LYS A 77 -11.11 -9.50 -20.64
N ALA A 78 -10.78 -8.58 -19.75
CA ALA A 78 -10.08 -7.33 -20.09
C ALA A 78 -8.56 -7.53 -20.32
N MET A 79 -7.99 -8.61 -19.78
CA MET A 79 -6.58 -8.97 -19.92
C MET A 79 -6.27 -9.91 -21.09
N LYS A 80 -7.31 -10.43 -21.76
CA LYS A 80 -7.20 -11.19 -23.02
C LYS A 80 -7.05 -10.24 -24.20
#